data_AF-A0AAW5E7A5-F1
#
_entry.id   AF-A0AAW5E7A5-F1
#
_cell.length_a   1.000
_cell.length_b   1.000
_cell.length_c   1.000
_cell.angle_alpha   90.00
_cell.angle_beta   90.00
_cell.angle_gamma   90.00
#
_symmetry.space_group_name_H-M   'P 1'
#
loop_
_entity.id
_entity.type
_entity.pdbx_description
1 polymer ?
#
loop_
_entity_poly.entity_id
_entity_poly.type
_entity_poly.pdbx_seq_one_letter_code
_entity_poly.pdbx_strand_id
1 'polypeptide(L)' 'MNIFIFIVVFAVFIYTVGFSISLWKDMNKIGSIMVFILALVVIIVPFFTIIK' A
#
# COMPACT_ATOMS: atom_id res chain seq x y z
N MET A 1 6.24 -18.85 -6.82
CA MET A 1 6.02 -17.51 -7.42
C MET A 1 5.01 -16.69 -6.63
N ASN A 2 3.81 -17.23 -6.36
CA ASN A 2 2.75 -16.49 -5.65
C ASN A 2 3.17 -16.02 -4.24
N ILE A 3 3.88 -16.86 -3.47
CA ILE A 3 4.37 -16.48 -2.12
C ILE A 3 5.31 -15.27 -2.15
N PHE A 4 6.17 -15.19 -3.17
CA PHE A 4 7.12 -14.09 -3.34
C PHE A 4 6.38 -12.80 -3.68
N ILE A 5 5.33 -12.89 -4.51
CA ILE A 5 4.47 -11.74 -4.83
C ILE A 5 3.79 -11.22 -3.57
N PHE A 6 3.25 -12.09 -2.72
CA PHE A 6 2.64 -11.67 -1.45
C PHE A 6 3.64 -10.97 -0.52
N ILE A 7 4.88 -11.45 -0.43
CA ILE A 7 5.93 -10.81 0.38
C ILE A 7 6.25 -9.41 -0.16
N VAL A 8 6.43 -9.28 -1.48
CA VAL A 8 6.74 -7.98 -2.10
C VAL A 8 5.59 -7.00 -1.93
N VAL A 9 4.35 -7.45 -2.19
CA VAL A 9 3.13 -6.63 -1.99
C VAL A 9 3.03 -6.16 -0.55
N PHE A 10 3.28 -7.06 0.41
CA PHE A 10 3.22 -6.72 1.84
C PHE A 10 4.31 -5.72 2.25
N ALA A 11 5.53 -5.86 1.72
CA ALA A 11 6.61 -4.91 1.95
C ALA A 11 6.27 -3.51 1.37
N VAL A 12 5.73 -3.47 0.14
CA VAL A 12 5.28 -2.22 -0.49
C VAL A 12 4.13 -1.59 0.29
N PHE A 13 3.17 -2.39 0.78
CA PHE A 13 2.07 -1.92 1.61
C PHE A 13 2.59 -1.24 2.89
N ILE A 14 3.47 -1.89 3.65
CA ILE A 14 4.03 -1.33 4.88
C ILE A 14 4.76 -0.01 4.59
N TYR A 15 5.60 0.01 3.55
CA TYR A 15 6.32 1.23 3.17
C TYR A 15 5.36 2.36 2.81
N THR A 16 4.33 2.07 2.02
CA THR A 16 3.36 3.07 1.54
C THR A 16 2.50 3.61 2.69
N VAL A 17 2.10 2.76 3.64
CA VAL A 17 1.41 3.18 4.87
C VAL A 17 2.34 4.06 5.73
N GLY A 18 3.60 3.65 5.90
CA GLY A 18 4.59 4.45 6.62
C GLY A 18 4.80 5.83 5.99
N PHE A 19 4.86 5.89 4.66
CA PHE A 19 4.98 7.13 3.90
C PHE A 19 3.72 8.01 4.03
N SER A 20 2.52 7.42 4.00
CA SER A 20 1.27 8.13 4.28
C SER A 20 1.27 8.75 5.68
N ILE A 21 1.79 8.05 6.69
CA ILE A 21 1.93 8.58 8.06
C ILE A 21 2.94 9.74 8.09
N SER A 22 4.03 9.66 7.34
CA SER A 22 5.00 10.77 7.21
C SER A 22 4.33 12.01 6.61
N LEU A 23 3.58 11.86 5.52
CA LEU A 23 2.85 12.96 4.89
C LEU A 23 1.86 13.63 5.83
N TRP A 24 1.22 12.85 6.71
CA TRP A 24 0.34 13.40 7.74
C TRP A 24 1.09 14.29 8.73
N LYS A 25 2.31 13.89 9.12
CA LYS A 25 3.19 14.67 10.00
C LYS A 25 3.69 15.95 9.33
N ASP A 26 3.95 15.90 8.02
CA ASP A 26 4.39 17.05 7.22
C ASP A 26 3.24 18.00 6.81
N MET A 27 2.09 17.92 7.51
CA MET A 27 0.86 18.70 7.25
C MET A 27 0.23 18.49 5.87
N ASN A 28 0.72 17.56 5.05
CA ASN A 28 0.12 17.22 3.76
C ASN A 28 -0.98 16.17 3.92
N LYS A 29 -2.11 16.58 4.49
CA LYS A 29 -3.25 15.70 4.80
C LYS A 29 -3.89 15.08 3.56
N ILE A 30 -4.04 15.86 2.48
CA ILE A 30 -4.63 15.35 1.22
C ILE A 30 -3.71 14.28 0.62
N GLY A 31 -2.41 14.57 0.54
CA GLY A 31 -1.41 13.59 0.07
C GLY A 31 -1.41 12.32 0.91
N SER A 32 -1.46 12.46 2.24
CA SER A 32 -1.53 11.33 3.16
C SER A 32 -2.74 10.43 2.90
N ILE A 33 -3.94 11.01 2.75
CA ILE A 33 -5.18 10.26 2.47
C ILE A 33 -5.09 9.54 1.13
N MET A 34 -4.62 10.22 0.07
CA MET A 34 -4.48 9.61 -1.26
C MET A 34 -3.49 8.45 -1.27
N VAL A 35 -2.35 8.61 -0.60
CA VAL A 35 -1.32 7.56 -0.48
C VAL A 35 -1.83 6.41 0.39
N PHE A 36 -2.63 6.67 1.42
CA PHE A 36 -3.24 5.62 2.23
C PHE A 36 -4.23 4.79 1.40
N ILE A 37 -5.09 5.44 0.62
CA ILE A 37 -6.00 4.76 -0.31
C ILE A 37 -5.20 3.93 -1.31
N LEU A 38 -4.11 4.47 -1.85
CA LEU A 38 -3.22 3.73 -2.75
C LEU A 38 -2.65 2.46 -2.08
N ALA A 39 -2.24 2.54 -0.81
CA ALA A 39 -1.76 1.37 -0.07
C ALA A 39 -2.83 0.27 0.01
N LEU A 40 -4.09 0.64 0.28
CA LEU A 40 -5.21 -0.30 0.30
C LEU A 40 -5.44 -0.94 -1.08
N VAL A 41 -5.34 -0.19 -2.17
CA VAL A 41 -5.46 -0.74 -3.53
C VAL A 41 -4.34 -1.73 -3.81
N VAL A 42 -3.10 -1.41 -3.46
CA VAL A 42 -1.92 -2.28 -3.70
C VAL A 42 -2.08 -3.64 -3.01
N ILE A 43 -2.59 -3.68 -1.77
CA ILE A 43 -2.76 -4.95 -1.06
C ILE A 43 -3.98 -5.75 -1.56
N ILE A 44 -5.03 -5.08 -2.05
CA ILE A 44 -6.28 -5.73 -2.49
C ILE A 44 -6.20 -6.26 -3.92
N VAL A 45 -5.61 -5.51 -4.86
CA VAL A 45 -5.57 -5.87 -6.30
C VAL A 45 -5.08 -7.29 -6.58
N PRO A 46 -4.00 -7.78 -5.94
CA PRO A 46 -3.48 -9.13 -6.16
C PRO A 46 -4.49 -10.24 -5.87
N PHE A 47 -5.47 -10.01 -5.00
CA PHE A 47 -6.53 -10.98 -4.71
C PHE A 47 -7.46 -11.21 -5.91
N PHE A 48 -7.60 -10.23 -6.81
CA PHE A 48 -8.41 -10.38 -8.02
C PHE A 48 -7.64 -11.02 -9.19
N THR A 49 -6.31 -10.95 -9.18
CA THR A 49 -5.46 -11.42 -10.29
C THR A 49 -4.73 -12.71 -10.01
N ILE A 50 -4.36 -13.00 -8.75
CA ILE A 50 -3.52 -14.15 -8.36
C ILE A 50 -4.33 -15.32 -7.80
N ILE A 51 -5.48 -15.05 -7.18
CA ILE A 51 -6.34 -16.10 -6.57
C ILE A 51 -7.25 -16.79 -7.61
N LYS A 52 -7.25 -16.32 -8.86
CA LYS A 52 -8.03 -16.90 -9.95
C LYS A 52 -7.37 -18.14 -10.54
#